data_AF-A0A925Q9T9-F1
#
_entry.id   AF-A0A925Q9T9-F1
#
_cell.length_a   1.000
_cell.length_b   1.000
_cell.length_c   1.000
_cell.angle_alpha   90.00
_cell.angle_beta   90.00
_cell.angle_gamma   90.00
#
_symmetry.space_group_name_H-M   'P 1'
#
loop_
_entity.id
_entity.type
_entity.pdbx_description
1 polymer ?
#
loop_
_entity_poly.entity_id
_entity_poly.type
_entity_poly.pdbx_seq_one_letter_code
_entity_poly.pdbx_strand_id
1 'polypeptide(L)'
;MRCVPLSGELVYDELIAKLLVTKRGPSNPALFDLLDALANRYKDDMRAETCRQLKEKIREALLKTEKPEKDYQQQLIVISAASDEKGGEERAAQWIEEAGDDLDERALRITLAVFHGTTFEMIERAKNELLEAFQELVPPPPPPYAPDAPAPARPAPHIPLMQRMKRAGAYETAGQAPDWRKVVELKEPELASEALAYAWDLYRETKWRQKLIGWLTTCVATRPADVRSRAAVAAGILAIKDYRFVRENLLDLWVEGDDAKYRTAIGMALGVLVREEAWAAEVQSLLRTWSQSPEQAERWAALRAYIYVGAYCQPVSEVIARWRAIADSEYAAILIQVTEDRALQLNNPIHMSLMDAMVRFFVSVAQLPEEKKRSLLAGILEGLKKWVADAKADAGLGLFMFTTLGRLIVGGDSESDGAPVLLQLVSDGPTEDEVGYRSQLAGMFEVVMRNGITITEARELLCDWLGWVDGLQDNSSSYESRMRTLVEEIIAADTSGRMRGKLSLCLRDCGRKQVVGRILSDL
;
A
#
# COMPACT_ATOMS: atom_id res chain seq x y z
N MET A 1 -7.24 -4.41 -32.27
CA MET A 1 -8.56 -3.76 -32.05
C MET A 1 -9.53 -4.26 -33.11
N ARG A 2 -10.59 -4.97 -32.74
CA ARG A 2 -11.74 -5.24 -33.63
C ARG A 2 -12.83 -4.25 -33.23
N CYS A 3 -13.27 -3.41 -34.17
CA CYS A 3 -14.35 -2.44 -33.94
C CYS A 3 -15.63 -3.18 -33.56
N VAL A 4 -16.20 -2.86 -32.41
CA VAL A 4 -17.55 -3.29 -32.01
C VAL A 4 -18.55 -2.42 -32.79
N PRO A 5 -19.58 -3.00 -33.44
CA PRO A 5 -20.58 -2.23 -34.17
C PRO A 5 -21.37 -1.33 -33.20
N LEU A 6 -21.48 -0.04 -33.52
CA LEU A 6 -22.14 1.00 -32.72
C LEU A 6 -23.69 0.92 -32.70
N SER A 7 -24.28 -0.16 -33.19
CA SER A 7 -25.74 -0.28 -33.39
C SER A 7 -26.42 -1.28 -32.45
N GLY A 8 -25.71 -1.89 -31.51
CA GLY A 8 -26.30 -2.76 -30.48
C GLY A 8 -26.39 -2.02 -29.15
N GLU A 9 -27.52 -2.13 -28.45
CA GLU A 9 -27.61 -1.79 -27.03
C GLU A 9 -26.43 -2.43 -26.30
N LEU A 10 -25.62 -1.61 -25.65
CA LEU A 10 -24.47 -2.08 -24.90
C LEU A 10 -25.01 -2.80 -23.65
N VAL A 11 -25.04 -4.13 -23.67
CA VAL A 11 -25.55 -4.92 -22.54
C VAL A 11 -24.54 -4.84 -21.39
N TYR A 12 -24.83 -3.95 -20.44
CA TYR A 12 -23.92 -3.51 -19.38
C TYR A 12 -23.36 -4.65 -18.51
N ASP A 13 -24.19 -5.63 -18.16
CA ASP A 13 -23.79 -6.77 -17.35
C ASP A 13 -22.76 -7.66 -18.07
N GLU A 14 -22.82 -7.72 -19.39
CA GLU A 14 -21.93 -8.54 -20.21
C GLU A 14 -20.53 -7.90 -20.35
N LEU A 15 -20.46 -6.56 -20.37
CA LEU A 15 -19.18 -5.83 -20.38
C LEU A 15 -18.47 -5.96 -19.04
N ILE A 16 -19.19 -5.79 -17.92
CA ILE A 16 -18.66 -5.97 -16.56
C ILE A 16 -18.20 -7.42 -16.37
N ALA A 17 -19.02 -8.40 -16.75
CA ALA A 17 -18.64 -9.81 -16.68
C ALA A 17 -17.38 -10.12 -17.52
N LYS A 18 -17.25 -9.57 -18.74
CA LYS A 18 -16.06 -9.76 -19.59
C LYS A 18 -14.81 -9.10 -19.01
N LEU A 19 -14.92 -7.93 -18.38
CA LEU A 19 -13.81 -7.27 -17.69
C LEU A 19 -13.34 -8.07 -16.47
N LEU A 20 -14.27 -8.62 -15.70
CA LEU A 20 -13.96 -9.49 -14.55
C LEU A 20 -13.35 -10.84 -14.97
N VAL A 21 -13.80 -11.43 -16.07
CA VAL A 21 -13.31 -12.74 -16.56
C VAL A 21 -11.92 -12.64 -17.23
N THR A 22 -11.56 -11.51 -17.83
CA THR A 22 -10.32 -11.41 -18.63
C THR A 22 -9.03 -11.21 -17.81
N LYS A 23 -9.08 -11.23 -16.47
CA LYS A 23 -7.94 -11.03 -15.56
C LYS A 23 -7.09 -9.77 -15.83
N ARG A 24 -7.56 -8.85 -16.67
CA ARG A 24 -6.97 -7.53 -16.80
C ARG A 24 -7.52 -6.71 -15.65
N GLY A 25 -6.63 -6.26 -14.76
CA GLY A 25 -7.00 -5.48 -13.59
C GLY A 25 -7.90 -4.29 -13.99
N PRO A 26 -9.09 -4.13 -13.40
CA PRO A 26 -9.99 -3.01 -13.67
C PRO A 26 -9.44 -1.63 -13.26
N SER A 27 -8.24 -1.58 -12.67
CA SER A 27 -7.44 -0.39 -12.37
C SER A 27 -6.68 0.19 -13.58
N ASN A 28 -7.02 -0.20 -14.81
CA ASN A 28 -6.38 0.35 -16.00
C ASN A 28 -6.86 1.80 -16.23
N PRO A 29 -5.99 2.83 -16.07
CA PRO A 29 -6.36 4.24 -16.28
C PRO A 29 -6.98 4.48 -17.65
N ALA A 30 -6.59 3.70 -18.67
CA ALA A 30 -7.14 3.78 -20.01
C ALA A 30 -8.67 3.55 -20.07
N LEU A 31 -9.26 2.84 -19.11
CA LEU A 31 -10.71 2.66 -19.03
C LEU A 31 -11.41 3.91 -18.48
N PHE A 32 -10.86 4.51 -17.42
CA PHE A 32 -11.39 5.73 -16.82
C PHE A 32 -11.22 6.92 -17.78
N ASP A 33 -10.04 7.06 -18.40
CA ASP A 33 -9.75 8.08 -19.41
C ASP A 33 -10.65 7.93 -20.64
N LEU A 34 -10.95 6.69 -21.05
CA LEU A 34 -11.90 6.43 -22.13
C LEU A 34 -13.33 6.85 -21.74
N LEU A 35 -13.76 6.55 -20.51
CA LEU A 35 -15.09 6.94 -20.03
C LEU A 35 -15.22 8.47 -19.91
N ASP A 36 -14.18 9.15 -19.48
CA ASP A 36 -14.13 10.62 -19.44
C ASP A 36 -14.14 11.24 -20.83
N ALA A 37 -13.31 10.73 -21.75
CA ALA A 37 -13.30 11.18 -23.14
C ALA A 37 -14.67 10.97 -23.82
N LEU A 38 -15.34 9.85 -23.53
CA LEU A 38 -16.70 9.60 -24.03
C LEU A 38 -17.72 10.53 -23.38
N ALA A 39 -17.63 10.78 -22.07
CA ALA A 39 -18.53 11.70 -21.38
C ALA A 39 -18.41 13.13 -21.92
N ASN A 40 -17.19 13.60 -22.18
CA ASN A 40 -16.95 14.92 -22.77
C ASN A 40 -17.45 14.99 -24.22
N ARG A 41 -17.23 13.94 -25.03
CA ARG A 41 -17.72 13.88 -26.41
C ARG A 41 -19.25 13.93 -26.51
N TYR A 42 -19.94 13.40 -25.51
CA TYR A 42 -21.40 13.37 -25.45
C TYR A 42 -22.01 14.43 -24.51
N LYS A 43 -21.30 15.52 -24.21
CA LYS A 43 -21.69 16.48 -23.17
C LYS A 43 -23.14 17.01 -23.26
N ASP A 44 -23.70 17.06 -24.47
CA ASP A 44 -25.07 17.54 -24.75
C ASP A 44 -26.09 16.39 -24.94
N ASP A 45 -25.71 15.15 -24.62
CA ASP A 45 -26.46 13.91 -24.83
C ASP A 45 -26.57 13.13 -23.49
N MET A 46 -27.68 12.42 -23.27
CA MET A 46 -27.89 11.58 -22.08
C MET A 46 -26.80 10.51 -21.88
N ARG A 47 -26.07 10.17 -22.96
CA ARG A 47 -24.93 9.26 -22.93
C ARG A 47 -23.77 9.76 -22.06
N ALA A 48 -23.58 11.08 -21.89
CA ALA A 48 -22.54 11.60 -21.00
C ALA A 48 -22.79 11.27 -19.53
N GLU A 49 -24.04 11.40 -19.09
CA GLU A 49 -24.44 11.02 -17.74
C GLU A 49 -24.27 9.51 -17.51
N THR A 50 -24.58 8.70 -18.53
CA THR A 50 -24.38 7.25 -18.48
C THR A 50 -22.90 6.86 -18.34
N CYS A 51 -22.00 7.54 -19.05
CA CYS A 51 -20.56 7.34 -18.92
C CYS A 51 -20.04 7.72 -17.53
N ARG A 52 -20.53 8.84 -16.96
CA ARG A 52 -20.21 9.26 -15.57
C ARG A 52 -20.72 8.24 -14.55
N GLN A 53 -21.96 7.78 -14.68
CA GLN A 53 -22.51 6.76 -13.79
C GLN A 53 -21.77 5.42 -13.88
N LEU A 54 -21.35 5.02 -15.09
CA LEU A 54 -20.56 3.79 -15.26
C LEU A 54 -19.17 3.94 -14.63
N LYS A 55 -18.55 5.11 -14.77
CA LYS A 55 -17.28 5.46 -14.10
C LYS A 55 -17.41 5.35 -12.58
N GLU A 56 -18.46 5.94 -12.01
CA GLU A 56 -18.71 5.85 -10.56
C GLU A 56 -19.04 4.43 -10.12
N LYS A 57 -19.85 3.66 -10.86
CA LYS A 57 -20.12 2.25 -10.54
C LYS A 57 -18.87 1.38 -10.56
N ILE A 58 -17.97 1.58 -11.53
CA ILE A 58 -16.69 0.87 -11.58
C ILE A 58 -15.81 1.31 -10.40
N ARG A 59 -15.77 2.61 -10.08
CA ARG A 59 -15.06 3.13 -8.91
C ARG A 59 -15.60 2.55 -7.61
N GLU A 60 -16.91 2.53 -7.40
CA GLU A 60 -17.57 1.92 -6.24
C GLU A 60 -17.27 0.42 -6.15
N ALA A 61 -17.34 -0.31 -7.26
CA ALA A 61 -17.03 -1.73 -7.30
C ALA A 61 -15.56 -1.97 -6.91
N LEU A 62 -14.64 -1.16 -7.43
CA LEU A 62 -13.21 -1.19 -7.08
C LEU A 62 -12.98 -0.89 -5.59
N LEU A 63 -13.59 0.18 -5.07
CA LEU A 63 -13.50 0.55 -3.66
C LEU A 63 -14.07 -0.54 -2.74
N LYS A 64 -15.09 -1.26 -3.17
CA LYS A 64 -15.66 -2.41 -2.45
C LYS A 64 -14.75 -3.65 -2.51
N THR A 65 -14.02 -3.88 -3.60
CA THR A 65 -13.10 -5.02 -3.73
C THR A 65 -11.69 -4.80 -3.18
N GLU A 66 -11.16 -3.56 -3.18
CA GLU A 66 -9.79 -3.27 -2.71
C GLU A 66 -9.70 -3.01 -1.20
N LYS A 67 -10.80 -2.56 -0.56
CA LYS A 67 -10.84 -2.33 0.90
C LYS A 67 -10.36 -3.52 1.74
N PRO A 68 -10.75 -4.78 1.49
CA PRO A 68 -10.31 -5.88 2.37
C PRO A 68 -8.82 -6.22 2.22
N GLU A 69 -8.22 -6.13 1.03
CA GLU A 69 -6.86 -6.64 0.83
C GLU A 69 -5.78 -5.76 1.49
N LYS A 70 -5.94 -4.43 1.42
CA LYS A 70 -4.94 -3.49 1.97
C LYS A 70 -4.99 -3.43 3.50
N ASP A 71 -6.18 -3.30 4.06
CA ASP A 71 -6.37 -3.29 5.52
C ASP A 71 -5.82 -4.61 6.10
N TYR A 72 -6.07 -5.73 5.40
CA TYR A 72 -5.53 -7.03 5.75
C TYR A 72 -3.99 -7.10 5.69
N GLN A 73 -3.35 -6.64 4.60
CA GLN A 73 -1.89 -6.64 4.47
C GLN A 73 -1.20 -5.84 5.58
N GLN A 74 -1.72 -4.64 5.88
CA GLN A 74 -1.18 -3.81 6.95
C GLN A 74 -1.44 -4.42 8.33
N GLN A 75 -2.61 -5.04 8.54
CA GLN A 75 -2.92 -5.78 9.76
C GLN A 75 -1.95 -6.95 9.96
N LEU A 76 -1.64 -7.74 8.93
CA LEU A 76 -0.66 -8.83 9.04
C LEU A 76 0.71 -8.33 9.50
N ILE A 77 1.19 -7.24 8.91
CA ILE A 77 2.47 -6.62 9.31
C ILE A 77 2.39 -6.14 10.76
N VAL A 78 1.30 -5.48 11.17
CA VAL A 78 1.11 -4.99 12.56
C VAL A 78 1.08 -6.14 13.56
N ILE A 79 0.29 -7.19 13.29
CA ILE A 79 0.14 -8.37 14.16
C ILE A 79 1.49 -9.05 14.33
N SER A 80 2.26 -9.20 13.25
CA SER A 80 3.57 -9.85 13.33
C SER A 80 4.59 -9.12 14.22
N ALA A 81 4.45 -7.80 14.39
CA ALA A 81 5.33 -6.96 15.18
C ALA A 81 4.89 -6.80 16.66
N ALA A 82 3.74 -7.35 17.06
CA ALA A 82 3.16 -7.12 18.39
C ALA A 82 3.56 -8.17 19.46
N SER A 83 4.51 -9.06 19.17
CA SER A 83 4.78 -10.27 19.96
C SER A 83 5.66 -10.10 21.21
N ASP A 84 5.77 -8.92 21.81
CA ASP A 84 6.66 -8.67 22.96
C ASP A 84 6.17 -9.25 24.31
N GLU A 85 5.32 -10.27 24.30
CA GLU A 85 4.86 -10.92 25.53
C GLU A 85 5.99 -11.72 26.19
N LYS A 86 6.36 -11.32 27.41
CA LYS A 86 7.33 -12.07 28.23
C LYS A 86 6.89 -13.53 28.38
N GLY A 87 7.73 -14.45 27.88
CA GLY A 87 7.49 -15.90 27.91
C GLY A 87 6.86 -16.46 26.63
N GLY A 88 6.63 -15.64 25.61
CA GLY A 88 6.23 -16.11 24.28
C GLY A 88 7.30 -17.02 23.66
N GLU A 89 8.56 -16.59 23.64
CA GLU A 89 9.67 -17.39 23.05
C GLU A 89 9.76 -18.83 23.60
N GLU A 90 9.57 -19.03 24.91
CA GLU A 90 9.62 -20.37 25.53
C GLU A 90 8.40 -21.22 25.12
N ARG A 91 7.20 -20.62 25.08
CA ARG A 91 5.99 -21.30 24.60
C ARG A 91 6.10 -21.67 23.12
N ALA A 92 6.63 -20.77 22.30
CA ALA A 92 6.85 -20.99 20.88
C ALA A 92 7.89 -22.08 20.61
N ALA A 93 8.98 -22.09 21.38
CA ALA A 93 9.98 -23.16 21.34
C ALA A 93 9.36 -24.51 21.70
N GLN A 94 8.65 -24.59 22.83
CA GLN A 94 7.93 -25.79 23.25
C GLN A 94 6.95 -26.26 22.17
N TRP A 95 6.20 -25.33 21.56
CA TRP A 95 5.26 -25.65 20.50
C TRP A 95 5.96 -26.23 19.27
N ILE A 96 7.13 -25.75 18.85
CA ILE A 96 7.86 -26.41 17.75
C ILE A 96 8.46 -27.75 18.19
N GLU A 97 9.00 -27.85 19.41
CA GLU A 97 9.66 -29.05 19.95
C GLU A 97 8.71 -30.22 20.21
N GLU A 98 7.43 -29.97 20.49
CA GLU A 98 6.40 -31.01 20.62
C GLU A 98 6.25 -31.90 19.37
N ALA A 99 6.70 -31.43 18.20
CA ALA A 99 6.78 -32.24 16.99
C ALA A 99 7.82 -33.38 17.09
N GLY A 100 8.73 -33.32 18.06
CA GLY A 100 9.82 -34.28 18.21
C GLY A 100 10.68 -34.35 16.94
N ASP A 101 11.10 -35.55 16.54
CA ASP A 101 11.87 -35.77 15.30
C ASP A 101 11.00 -36.01 14.06
N ASP A 102 9.67 -35.81 14.17
CA ASP A 102 8.76 -35.96 13.04
C ASP A 102 8.83 -34.73 12.12
N LEU A 103 9.52 -34.89 10.99
CA LEU A 103 9.70 -33.83 10.01
C LEU A 103 8.38 -33.36 9.38
N ASP A 104 7.39 -34.24 9.23
CA ASP A 104 6.06 -33.87 8.69
C ASP A 104 5.29 -33.02 9.71
N GLU A 105 5.39 -33.34 11.00
CA GLU A 105 4.80 -32.52 12.07
C GLU A 105 5.51 -31.16 12.21
N ARG A 106 6.84 -31.11 12.08
CA ARG A 106 7.58 -29.84 12.05
C ARG A 106 7.20 -28.99 10.84
N ALA A 107 7.10 -29.59 9.65
CA ALA A 107 6.64 -28.90 8.45
C ALA A 107 5.21 -28.36 8.64
N LEU A 108 4.32 -29.12 9.29
CA LEU A 108 2.97 -28.67 9.63
C LEU A 108 2.98 -27.44 10.54
N ARG A 109 3.73 -27.48 11.65
CA ARG A 109 3.77 -26.35 12.59
C ARG A 109 4.40 -25.10 11.98
N ILE A 110 5.48 -25.24 11.20
CA ILE A 110 6.07 -24.11 10.45
C ILE A 110 5.05 -23.55 9.43
N THR A 111 4.34 -24.42 8.70
CA THR A 111 3.33 -23.99 7.74
C THR A 111 2.16 -23.28 8.43
N LEU A 112 1.73 -23.75 9.60
CA LEU A 112 0.70 -23.08 10.40
C LEU A 112 1.19 -21.72 10.92
N ALA A 113 2.43 -21.61 11.37
CA ALA A 113 3.01 -20.33 11.78
C ALA A 113 3.01 -19.31 10.63
N VAL A 114 3.24 -19.74 9.39
CA VAL A 114 3.21 -18.83 8.23
C VAL A 114 1.78 -18.59 7.72
N PHE A 115 0.95 -19.62 7.61
CA PHE A 115 -0.29 -19.61 6.84
C PHE A 115 -1.57 -19.88 7.66
N HIS A 116 -1.55 -19.71 8.99
CA HIS A 116 -2.81 -19.60 9.74
C HIS A 116 -3.70 -18.50 9.12
N GLY A 117 -5.02 -18.59 9.27
CA GLY A 117 -5.99 -17.74 8.60
C GLY A 117 -6.00 -17.87 7.07
N THR A 118 -5.64 -19.05 6.55
CA THR A 118 -5.88 -19.46 5.15
C THR A 118 -6.69 -20.76 5.10
N THR A 119 -7.13 -21.19 3.91
CA THR A 119 -7.92 -22.42 3.74
C THR A 119 -7.13 -23.68 4.10
N PHE A 120 -7.82 -24.73 4.55
CA PHE A 120 -7.22 -26.03 4.86
C PHE A 120 -6.37 -26.59 3.69
N GLU A 121 -6.90 -26.53 2.47
CA GLU A 121 -6.24 -27.04 1.26
C GLU A 121 -4.93 -26.31 0.96
N MET A 122 -4.87 -25.02 1.30
CA MET A 122 -3.65 -24.23 1.15
C MET A 122 -2.58 -24.67 2.13
N ILE A 123 -2.94 -24.88 3.40
CA ILE A 123 -2.01 -25.34 4.43
C ILE A 123 -1.52 -26.75 4.12
N GLU A 124 -2.41 -27.66 3.75
CA GLU A 124 -2.03 -29.02 3.36
C GLU A 124 -1.00 -29.01 2.23
N ARG A 125 -1.28 -28.25 1.16
CA ARG A 125 -0.38 -28.15 0.02
C ARG A 125 0.94 -27.49 0.37
N ALA A 126 0.92 -26.36 1.07
CA ALA A 126 2.13 -25.63 1.45
C ALA A 126 3.00 -26.48 2.39
N LYS A 127 2.39 -27.23 3.31
CA LYS A 127 3.07 -28.19 4.19
C LYS A 127 3.76 -29.29 3.39
N ASN A 128 3.06 -29.92 2.44
CA ASN A 128 3.64 -31.00 1.64
C ASN A 128 4.86 -30.51 0.84
N GLU A 129 4.79 -29.31 0.26
CA GLU A 129 5.92 -28.71 -0.47
C GLU A 129 7.10 -28.39 0.44
N LEU A 130 6.86 -27.92 1.67
CA LEU A 130 7.94 -27.70 2.65
C LEU A 130 8.56 -29.02 3.12
N LEU A 131 7.72 -30.03 3.36
CA LEU A 131 8.16 -31.36 3.74
C LEU A 131 9.05 -31.99 2.67
N GLU A 132 8.63 -31.94 1.40
CA GLU A 132 9.42 -32.42 0.26
C GLU A 132 10.78 -31.71 0.22
N ALA A 133 10.78 -30.37 0.34
CA ALA A 133 12.01 -29.58 0.35
C ALA A 133 12.97 -29.95 1.49
N PHE A 134 12.44 -30.27 2.67
CA PHE A 134 13.23 -30.71 3.82
C PHE A 134 13.69 -32.17 3.72
N GLN A 135 12.88 -33.07 3.16
CA GLN A 135 13.23 -34.48 2.97
C GLN A 135 14.44 -34.65 2.06
N GLU A 136 14.64 -33.76 1.09
CA GLU A 136 15.85 -33.75 0.25
C GLU A 136 17.16 -33.59 1.04
N LEU A 137 17.11 -33.06 2.26
CA LEU A 137 18.27 -32.87 3.14
C LEU A 137 18.52 -34.06 4.07
N VAL A 138 17.53 -34.94 4.22
CA VAL A 138 17.63 -36.13 5.07
C VAL A 138 18.21 -37.26 4.23
N PRO A 139 19.28 -37.93 4.69
CA PRO A 139 19.82 -39.09 3.99
C PRO A 139 18.74 -40.15 3.78
N PRO A 140 18.67 -40.78 2.60
CA PRO A 140 17.73 -41.86 2.38
C PRO A 140 17.98 -42.98 3.40
N PRO A 141 16.92 -43.67 3.86
CA PRO A 141 17.09 -44.77 4.79
C PRO A 141 18.02 -45.85 4.18
N PRO A 142 18.85 -46.51 5.00
CA PRO A 142 19.73 -47.57 4.50
C PRO A 142 18.90 -48.66 3.80
N PRO A 143 19.44 -49.29 2.74
CA PRO A 143 18.71 -50.32 2.02
C PRO A 143 18.31 -51.47 2.96
N PRO A 144 17.14 -52.09 2.77
CA PRO A 144 16.55 -53.05 3.70
C PRO A 144 17.36 -54.35 3.90
N TYR A 145 18.48 -54.51 3.20
CA TYR A 145 19.36 -55.68 3.25
C TYR A 145 20.73 -55.40 3.91
N ALA A 146 20.94 -54.22 4.49
CA ALA A 146 22.16 -54.00 5.26
C ALA A 146 22.15 -54.91 6.51
N PRO A 147 23.23 -55.66 6.80
CA PRO A 147 23.25 -56.67 7.87
C PRO A 147 22.93 -56.13 9.27
N ASP A 148 23.10 -54.82 9.49
CA ASP A 148 22.79 -54.12 10.74
C ASP A 148 21.58 -53.17 10.62
N ALA A 149 20.75 -53.29 9.58
CA ALA A 149 19.58 -52.43 9.42
C ALA A 149 18.58 -52.66 10.57
N PRO A 150 18.19 -51.62 11.33
CA PRO A 150 17.13 -51.76 12.32
C PRO A 150 15.85 -52.24 11.64
N ALA A 151 15.14 -53.16 12.30
CA ALA A 151 13.88 -53.70 11.77
C ALA A 151 12.94 -52.54 11.39
N PRO A 152 12.23 -52.61 10.24
CA PRO A 152 11.37 -51.53 9.79
C PRO A 152 10.38 -51.19 10.91
N ALA A 153 10.46 -49.94 11.38
CA ALA A 153 9.57 -49.46 12.42
C ALA A 153 8.12 -49.67 11.97
N ARG A 154 7.26 -50.16 12.87
CA ARG A 154 5.83 -50.30 12.56
C ARG A 154 5.30 -48.92 12.16
N PRO A 155 4.58 -48.79 11.05
CA PRO A 155 4.00 -47.51 10.66
C PRO A 155 3.11 -47.01 11.79
N ALA A 156 3.37 -45.80 12.26
CA ALA A 156 2.52 -45.15 13.24
C ALA A 156 1.07 -45.10 12.71
N PRO A 157 0.06 -45.20 13.59
CA PRO A 157 -1.33 -45.08 13.15
C PRO A 157 -1.53 -43.75 12.42
N HIS A 158 -2.15 -43.79 11.23
CA HIS A 158 -2.42 -42.60 10.45
C HIS A 158 -3.40 -41.69 11.21
N ILE A 159 -2.94 -40.51 11.59
CA ILE A 159 -3.77 -39.48 12.21
C ILE A 159 -4.17 -38.48 11.10
N PRO A 160 -5.47 -38.25 10.87
CA PRO A 160 -5.92 -37.29 9.86
C PRO A 160 -5.34 -35.89 10.07
N LEU A 161 -5.01 -35.18 8.99
CA LEU A 161 -4.34 -33.87 9.05
C LEU A 161 -5.11 -32.85 9.91
N MET A 162 -6.44 -32.79 9.80
CA MET A 162 -7.26 -31.90 10.64
C MET A 162 -7.13 -32.21 12.14
N GLN A 163 -6.97 -33.48 12.52
CA GLN A 163 -6.75 -33.85 13.91
C GLN A 163 -5.35 -33.44 14.39
N ARG A 164 -4.34 -33.50 13.51
CA ARG A 164 -2.98 -33.00 13.80
C ARG A 164 -2.96 -31.48 13.96
N MET A 165 -3.64 -30.75 13.06
CA MET A 165 -3.84 -29.29 13.20
C MET A 165 -4.47 -28.95 14.55
N LYS A 166 -5.54 -29.65 14.96
CA LYS A 166 -6.16 -29.46 16.27
C LYS A 166 -5.21 -29.71 17.44
N ARG A 167 -4.33 -30.73 17.34
CA ARG A 167 -3.29 -30.98 18.35
C ARG A 167 -2.24 -29.87 18.38
N ALA A 168 -1.90 -29.32 17.22
CA ALA A 168 -1.04 -28.14 17.09
C ALA A 168 -1.75 -26.82 17.46
N GLY A 169 -2.97 -26.87 18.01
CA GLY A 169 -3.70 -25.67 18.44
C GLY A 169 -4.38 -24.89 17.32
N ALA A 170 -4.61 -25.49 16.15
CA ALA A 170 -5.30 -24.87 15.02
C ALA A 170 -6.74 -25.40 14.83
N TYR A 171 -7.66 -24.54 14.40
CA TYR A 171 -9.08 -24.88 14.25
C TYR A 171 -9.71 -24.18 13.03
N GLU A 172 -10.72 -24.82 12.43
CA GLU A 172 -11.48 -24.18 11.34
C GLU A 172 -12.45 -23.13 11.89
N THR A 173 -12.43 -21.96 11.30
CA THR A 173 -13.39 -20.86 11.51
C THR A 173 -14.04 -20.48 10.18
N ALA A 174 -15.19 -19.80 10.25
CA ALA A 174 -15.77 -19.20 9.06
C ALA A 174 -14.86 -18.06 8.59
N GLY A 175 -14.49 -18.07 7.31
CA GLY A 175 -13.74 -16.96 6.71
C GLY A 175 -14.55 -15.67 6.71
N GLN A 176 -13.82 -14.57 6.63
CA GLN A 176 -14.40 -13.24 6.52
C GLN A 176 -14.50 -12.82 5.06
N ALA A 177 -15.42 -11.90 4.75
CA ALA A 177 -15.52 -11.34 3.42
C ALA A 177 -14.14 -10.80 2.94
N PRO A 178 -13.76 -11.01 1.66
CA PRO A 178 -14.60 -11.51 0.57
C PRO A 178 -14.64 -13.04 0.44
N ASP A 179 -13.78 -13.79 1.14
CA ASP A 179 -13.71 -15.25 1.03
C ASP A 179 -14.41 -15.94 2.22
N TRP A 180 -15.69 -16.26 2.03
CA TRP A 180 -16.52 -16.96 3.02
C TRP A 180 -16.15 -18.44 3.23
N ARG A 181 -15.07 -18.91 2.59
CA ARG A 181 -14.55 -20.26 2.84
C ARG A 181 -14.08 -20.40 4.27
N LYS A 182 -14.08 -21.63 4.78
CA LYS A 182 -13.50 -21.89 6.09
C LYS A 182 -12.00 -21.68 6.04
N VAL A 183 -11.48 -20.96 7.03
CA VAL A 183 -10.04 -20.74 7.23
C VAL A 183 -9.60 -21.48 8.48
N VAL A 184 -8.31 -21.81 8.57
CA VAL A 184 -7.72 -22.48 9.73
C VAL A 184 -6.98 -21.45 10.55
N GLU A 185 -7.45 -21.14 11.74
CA GLU A 185 -6.81 -20.18 12.65
C GLU A 185 -6.03 -20.88 13.76
N LEU A 186 -4.97 -20.22 14.22
CA LEU A 186 -4.27 -20.62 15.44
C LEU A 186 -5.05 -20.14 16.67
N LYS A 187 -5.00 -20.92 17.74
CA LYS A 187 -5.57 -20.54 19.04
C LYS A 187 -4.84 -19.34 19.65
N GLU A 188 -3.53 -19.28 19.45
CA GLU A 188 -2.63 -18.24 19.92
C GLU A 188 -1.83 -17.71 18.70
N PRO A 189 -2.44 -16.88 17.82
CA PRO A 189 -1.78 -16.36 16.61
C PRO A 189 -0.49 -15.57 16.88
N GLU A 190 -0.38 -14.96 18.06
CA GLU A 190 0.79 -14.23 18.53
C GLU A 190 2.05 -15.12 18.58
N LEU A 191 1.90 -16.42 18.87
CA LEU A 191 3.03 -17.37 18.90
C LEU A 191 3.63 -17.65 17.52
N ALA A 192 2.92 -17.30 16.44
CA ALA A 192 3.35 -17.64 15.08
C ALA A 192 4.69 -17.01 14.71
N SER A 193 4.89 -15.72 15.03
CA SER A 193 6.14 -15.01 14.74
C SER A 193 7.31 -15.60 15.50
N GLU A 194 7.13 -15.85 16.80
CA GLU A 194 8.15 -16.44 17.68
C GLU A 194 8.48 -17.87 17.29
N ALA A 195 7.47 -18.65 16.88
CA ALA A 195 7.66 -20.04 16.46
C ALA A 195 8.46 -20.11 15.16
N LEU A 196 8.21 -19.20 14.22
CA LEU A 196 8.98 -19.09 12.99
C LEU A 196 10.44 -18.66 13.28
N ALA A 197 10.61 -17.68 14.18
CA ALA A 197 11.91 -17.25 14.68
C ALA A 197 12.69 -18.42 15.34
N TYR A 198 12.03 -19.18 16.22
CA TYR A 198 12.63 -20.35 16.86
C TYR A 198 12.97 -21.43 15.83
N ALA A 199 12.08 -21.73 14.88
CA ALA A 199 12.35 -22.70 13.82
C ALA A 199 13.59 -22.29 12.99
N TRP A 200 13.77 -21.00 12.72
CA TRP A 200 14.96 -20.48 12.04
C TRP A 200 16.26 -20.69 12.84
N ASP A 201 16.18 -20.58 14.16
CA ASP A 201 17.29 -20.82 15.09
C ASP A 201 17.55 -22.30 15.35
N LEU A 202 16.55 -23.16 15.18
CA LEU A 202 16.69 -24.62 15.23
C LEU A 202 17.41 -25.12 13.97
N TYR A 203 17.05 -24.60 12.80
CA TYR A 203 17.63 -24.97 11.51
C TYR A 203 18.79 -24.05 11.09
N ARG A 204 19.83 -23.90 11.91
CA ARG A 204 20.95 -22.96 11.64
C ARG A 204 21.80 -23.31 10.41
N GLU A 205 21.83 -24.58 10.04
CA GLU A 205 22.59 -25.04 8.88
C GLU A 205 22.06 -24.39 7.58
N THR A 206 22.97 -23.79 6.81
CA THR A 206 22.67 -23.01 5.59
C THR A 206 21.72 -23.73 4.63
N LYS A 207 21.91 -25.03 4.41
CA LYS A 207 21.09 -25.84 3.49
C LYS A 207 19.60 -25.86 3.88
N TRP A 208 19.29 -25.90 5.18
CA TRP A 208 17.90 -25.92 5.67
C TRP A 208 17.26 -24.55 5.50
N ARG A 209 17.99 -23.48 5.83
CA ARG A 209 17.54 -22.09 5.64
C ARG A 209 17.26 -21.78 4.17
N GLN A 210 18.12 -22.26 3.26
CA GLN A 210 17.91 -22.13 1.82
C GLN A 210 16.63 -22.83 1.35
N LYS A 211 16.32 -24.03 1.86
CA LYS A 211 15.05 -24.71 1.54
C LYS A 211 13.83 -23.93 2.01
N LEU A 212 13.88 -23.38 3.22
CA LEU A 212 12.78 -22.56 3.75
C LEU A 212 12.58 -21.27 2.92
N ILE A 213 13.66 -20.55 2.61
CA ILE A 213 13.64 -19.35 1.76
C ILE A 213 13.14 -19.66 0.34
N GLY A 214 13.58 -20.77 -0.25
CA GLY A 214 13.12 -21.22 -1.58
C GLY A 214 11.63 -21.56 -1.59
N TRP A 215 11.14 -22.20 -0.52
CA TRP A 215 9.72 -22.47 -0.32
C TRP A 215 8.90 -21.17 -0.19
N LEU A 216 9.34 -20.20 0.61
CA LEU A 216 8.69 -18.89 0.71
C LEU A 216 8.66 -18.14 -0.64
N THR A 217 9.76 -18.21 -1.41
CA THR A 217 9.85 -17.62 -2.75
C THR A 217 8.82 -18.23 -3.69
N THR A 218 8.70 -19.56 -3.68
CA THR A 218 7.70 -20.28 -4.47
C THR A 218 6.27 -19.90 -4.08
N CYS A 219 6.03 -19.69 -2.79
CA CYS A 219 4.75 -19.20 -2.28
C CYS A 219 4.45 -17.79 -2.79
N VAL A 220 5.41 -16.87 -2.76
CA VAL A 220 5.22 -15.51 -3.31
C VAL A 220 4.96 -15.52 -4.82
N ALA A 221 5.62 -16.40 -5.58
CA ALA A 221 5.53 -16.42 -7.04
C ALA A 221 4.19 -16.98 -7.56
N THR A 222 3.67 -18.03 -6.92
CA THR A 222 2.64 -18.91 -7.52
C THR A 222 1.27 -18.83 -6.86
N ARG A 223 1.13 -18.16 -5.71
CA ARG A 223 -0.05 -18.27 -4.84
C ARG A 223 -1.03 -17.09 -4.93
N PRO A 224 -2.26 -17.26 -4.41
CA PRO A 224 -3.20 -16.16 -4.21
C PRO A 224 -2.63 -15.06 -3.30
N ALA A 225 -3.22 -13.86 -3.36
CA ALA A 225 -2.64 -12.66 -2.74
C ALA A 225 -2.43 -12.77 -1.22
N ASP A 226 -3.38 -13.34 -0.49
CA ASP A 226 -3.33 -13.58 0.96
C ASP A 226 -2.11 -14.43 1.36
N VAL A 227 -1.88 -15.53 0.64
CA VAL A 227 -0.75 -16.43 0.87
C VAL A 227 0.58 -15.73 0.55
N ARG A 228 0.63 -14.96 -0.54
CA ARG A 228 1.82 -14.18 -0.91
C ARG A 228 2.17 -13.17 0.16
N SER A 229 1.17 -12.47 0.69
CA SER A 229 1.31 -11.50 1.78
C SER A 229 1.86 -12.13 3.06
N ARG A 230 1.34 -13.30 3.45
CA ARG A 230 1.82 -14.05 4.62
C ARG A 230 3.25 -14.57 4.44
N ALA A 231 3.58 -15.10 3.26
CA ALA A 231 4.95 -15.52 2.95
C ALA A 231 5.94 -14.35 3.00
N ALA A 232 5.52 -13.16 2.56
CA ALA A 232 6.32 -11.94 2.65
C ALA A 232 6.51 -11.46 4.10
N VAL A 233 5.48 -11.55 4.94
CA VAL A 233 5.58 -11.22 6.37
C VAL A 233 6.51 -12.21 7.08
N ALA A 234 6.38 -13.51 6.80
CA ALA A 234 7.30 -14.54 7.30
C ALA A 234 8.75 -14.24 6.91
N ALA A 235 9.00 -13.85 5.66
CA ALA A 235 10.33 -13.41 5.23
C ALA A 235 10.85 -12.21 6.04
N GLY A 236 9.99 -11.24 6.36
CA GLY A 236 10.32 -10.12 7.24
C GLY A 236 10.70 -10.56 8.65
N ILE A 237 9.94 -11.49 9.25
CA ILE A 237 10.24 -12.07 10.58
C ILE A 237 11.60 -12.77 10.56
N LEU A 238 11.89 -13.56 9.52
CA LEU A 238 13.21 -14.20 9.36
C LEU A 238 14.33 -13.17 9.20
N ALA A 239 14.08 -12.05 8.51
CA ALA A 239 15.04 -10.97 8.34
C ALA A 239 15.38 -10.26 9.65
N ILE A 240 14.45 -10.20 10.62
CA ILE A 240 14.75 -9.68 11.96
C ILE A 240 15.83 -10.54 12.65
N LYS A 241 15.80 -11.86 12.46
CA LYS A 241 16.77 -12.80 13.07
C LYS A 241 18.10 -12.87 12.33
N ASP A 242 18.07 -12.84 10.99
CA ASP A 242 19.28 -12.94 10.16
C ASP A 242 19.17 -12.09 8.89
N TYR A 243 19.20 -10.77 9.07
CA TYR A 243 19.00 -9.79 7.99
C TYR A 243 19.95 -10.02 6.82
N ARG A 244 21.24 -10.27 7.09
CA ARG A 244 22.24 -10.45 6.03
C ARG A 244 21.91 -11.67 5.17
N PHE A 245 21.62 -12.81 5.81
CA PHE A 245 21.30 -14.02 5.07
C PHE A 245 20.02 -13.86 4.25
N VAL A 246 18.94 -13.31 4.85
CA VAL A 246 17.66 -13.13 4.16
C VAL A 246 17.77 -12.09 3.05
N ARG A 247 18.53 -11.01 3.25
CA ARG A 247 18.79 -10.02 2.19
C ARG A 247 19.46 -10.68 0.99
N GLU A 248 20.62 -11.29 1.21
CA GLU A 248 21.45 -11.85 0.13
C GLU A 248 20.79 -13.05 -0.58
N ASN A 249 19.98 -13.86 0.13
CA ASN A 249 19.43 -15.10 -0.41
C ASN A 249 17.94 -15.05 -0.74
N LEU A 250 17.23 -13.98 -0.39
CA LEU A 250 15.79 -13.84 -0.65
C LEU A 250 15.43 -12.48 -1.24
N LEU A 251 15.77 -11.38 -0.56
CA LEU A 251 15.34 -10.05 -1.00
C LEU A 251 16.01 -9.65 -2.31
N ASP A 252 17.32 -9.91 -2.46
CA ASP A 252 18.05 -9.61 -3.69
C ASP A 252 17.49 -10.44 -4.88
N LEU A 253 17.14 -11.72 -4.66
CA LEU A 253 16.46 -12.55 -5.66
C LEU A 253 15.08 -12.00 -6.05
N TRP A 254 14.32 -11.48 -5.08
CA TRP A 254 13.03 -10.86 -5.33
C TRP A 254 13.15 -9.54 -6.09
N VAL A 255 14.23 -8.79 -5.85
CA VAL A 255 14.51 -7.53 -6.55
C VAL A 255 14.84 -7.83 -8.00
N GLU A 256 15.74 -8.78 -8.25
CA GLU A 256 16.13 -9.23 -9.59
C GLU A 256 14.96 -9.85 -10.36
N GLY A 257 14.00 -10.45 -9.64
CA GLY A 257 12.78 -10.99 -10.23
C GLY A 257 11.86 -9.89 -10.78
N ASP A 258 11.70 -9.83 -12.10
CA ASP A 258 10.77 -8.91 -12.79
C ASP A 258 9.28 -9.33 -12.66
N ASP A 259 8.83 -9.67 -11.44
CA ASP A 259 7.43 -9.95 -11.12
C ASP A 259 6.90 -8.92 -10.10
N ALA A 260 5.78 -8.28 -10.41
CA ALA A 260 5.08 -7.36 -9.52
C ALA A 260 4.74 -7.98 -8.14
N LYS A 261 4.60 -9.31 -8.08
CA LYS A 261 4.38 -10.04 -6.83
C LYS A 261 5.58 -9.93 -5.88
N TYR A 262 6.80 -10.08 -6.39
CA TYR A 262 8.03 -9.96 -5.60
C TYR A 262 8.22 -8.53 -5.09
N ARG A 263 7.97 -7.53 -5.93
CA ARG A 263 8.07 -6.12 -5.52
C ARG A 263 7.14 -5.78 -4.36
N THR A 264 5.93 -6.35 -4.36
CA THR A 264 4.98 -6.20 -3.25
C THR A 264 5.47 -6.93 -2.00
N ALA A 265 5.99 -8.16 -2.17
CA ALA A 265 6.53 -8.96 -1.07
C ALA A 265 7.75 -8.31 -0.39
N ILE A 266 8.67 -7.71 -1.16
CA ILE A 266 9.79 -6.93 -0.63
C ILE A 266 9.27 -5.81 0.28
N GLY A 267 8.29 -5.05 -0.19
CA GLY A 267 7.71 -3.97 0.60
C GLY A 267 7.09 -4.45 1.91
N MET A 268 6.38 -5.58 1.89
CA MET A 268 5.79 -6.17 3.10
C MET A 268 6.87 -6.69 4.06
N ALA A 269 7.89 -7.39 3.56
CA ALA A 269 8.99 -7.91 4.37
C ALA A 269 9.78 -6.76 5.03
N LEU A 270 10.11 -5.71 4.27
CA LEU A 270 10.73 -4.50 4.82
C LEU A 270 9.80 -3.72 5.75
N GLY A 271 8.48 -3.79 5.54
CA GLY A 271 7.46 -3.23 6.40
C GLY A 271 7.39 -3.89 7.79
N VAL A 272 7.68 -5.19 7.87
CA VAL A 272 7.89 -5.90 9.14
C VAL A 272 9.20 -5.40 9.77
N LEU A 273 10.28 -5.41 9.00
CA LEU A 273 11.61 -5.07 9.49
C LEU A 273 11.73 -3.62 10.01
N VAL A 274 11.15 -2.63 9.33
CA VAL A 274 11.26 -1.20 9.69
C VAL A 274 10.56 -0.85 11.01
N ARG A 275 9.66 -1.71 11.50
CA ARG A 275 8.95 -1.51 12.77
C ARG A 275 9.82 -1.84 13.97
N GLU A 276 10.83 -2.67 13.78
CA GLU A 276 11.90 -2.88 14.73
C GLU A 276 12.82 -1.65 14.70
N GLU A 277 12.88 -0.92 15.81
CA GLU A 277 13.64 0.35 15.91
C GLU A 277 15.11 0.15 15.50
N ALA A 278 15.69 -1.00 15.84
CA ALA A 278 17.06 -1.37 15.50
C ALA A 278 17.33 -1.44 13.98
N TRP A 279 16.29 -1.66 13.16
CA TRP A 279 16.42 -1.87 11.72
C TRP A 279 15.91 -0.70 10.87
N ALA A 280 15.20 0.26 11.45
CA ALA A 280 14.60 1.37 10.70
C ALA A 280 15.63 2.16 9.86
N ALA A 281 16.80 2.46 10.45
CA ALA A 281 17.89 3.18 9.77
C ALA A 281 18.51 2.37 8.63
N GLU A 282 18.67 1.05 8.81
CA GLU A 282 19.21 0.14 7.80
C GLU A 282 18.26 0.00 6.61
N VAL A 283 16.95 -0.15 6.87
CA VAL A 283 15.92 -0.18 5.82
C VAL A 283 15.89 1.14 5.04
N GLN A 284 15.96 2.29 5.72
CA GLN A 284 16.02 3.59 5.05
C GLN A 284 17.28 3.73 4.18
N SER A 285 18.43 3.25 4.67
CA SER A 285 19.71 3.24 3.92
C SER A 285 19.64 2.34 2.67
N LEU A 286 19.05 1.16 2.80
CA LEU A 286 18.83 0.23 1.68
C LEU A 286 17.96 0.86 0.60
N LEU A 287 16.81 1.42 0.98
CA LEU A 287 15.87 2.03 0.03
C LEU A 287 16.45 3.28 -0.62
N ARG A 288 17.25 4.05 0.10
CA ARG A 288 18.03 5.15 -0.46
C ARG A 288 18.95 4.64 -1.56
N THR A 289 19.72 3.60 -1.28
CA THR A 289 20.63 2.97 -2.26
C THR A 289 19.86 2.50 -3.50
N TRP A 290 18.80 1.70 -3.31
CA TRP A 290 17.99 1.18 -4.42
C TRP A 290 17.31 2.28 -5.24
N SER A 291 16.82 3.35 -4.61
CA SER A 291 16.20 4.48 -5.32
C SER A 291 17.16 5.25 -6.24
N GLN A 292 18.47 5.16 -5.96
CA GLN A 292 19.54 5.83 -6.71
C GLN A 292 20.30 4.87 -7.63
N SER A 293 19.91 3.60 -7.66
CA SER A 293 20.57 2.56 -8.43
C SER A 293 20.46 2.81 -9.93
N PRO A 294 21.49 2.47 -10.73
CA PRO A 294 21.36 2.40 -12.18
C PRO A 294 20.42 1.28 -12.63
N GLU A 295 20.23 0.24 -11.81
CA GLU A 295 19.36 -0.89 -12.12
C GLU A 295 17.88 -0.55 -11.90
N GLN A 296 17.08 -0.73 -12.95
CA GLN A 296 15.65 -0.41 -12.91
C GLN A 296 14.90 -1.27 -11.89
N ALA A 297 15.30 -2.53 -11.74
CA ALA A 297 14.72 -3.47 -10.80
C ALA A 297 14.79 -2.97 -9.34
N GLU A 298 15.94 -2.44 -8.92
CA GLU A 298 16.15 -1.87 -7.59
C GLU A 298 15.29 -0.61 -7.38
N ARG A 299 15.25 0.30 -8.37
CA ARG A 299 14.38 1.49 -8.28
C ARG A 299 12.91 1.13 -8.12
N TRP A 300 12.44 0.11 -8.83
CA TRP A 300 11.07 -0.41 -8.68
C TRP A 300 10.83 -1.07 -7.32
N ALA A 301 11.80 -1.81 -6.80
CA ALA A 301 11.71 -2.39 -5.46
C ALA A 301 11.60 -1.29 -4.40
N ALA A 302 12.47 -0.26 -4.47
CA ALA A 302 12.42 0.89 -3.56
C ALA A 302 11.06 1.61 -3.63
N LEU A 303 10.60 1.90 -4.84
CA LEU A 303 9.32 2.53 -5.12
C LEU A 303 8.15 1.82 -4.41
N ARG A 304 8.07 0.50 -4.57
CA ARG A 304 7.01 -0.33 -3.99
C ARG A 304 7.17 -0.51 -2.48
N ALA A 305 8.40 -0.59 -1.99
CA ALA A 305 8.65 -0.69 -0.56
C ALA A 305 8.24 0.57 0.20
N TYR A 306 8.41 1.77 -0.38
CA TYR A 306 7.96 3.04 0.23
C TYR A 306 6.47 3.08 0.59
N ILE A 307 5.62 2.25 -0.03
CA ILE A 307 4.20 2.10 0.34
C ILE A 307 4.05 1.65 1.79
N TYR A 308 4.90 0.72 2.24
CA TYR A 308 4.80 0.06 3.54
C TYR A 308 5.71 0.71 4.59
N VAL A 309 6.89 1.17 4.16
CA VAL A 309 7.94 1.67 5.05
C VAL A 309 8.01 3.20 5.12
N GLY A 310 7.43 3.92 4.15
CA GLY A 310 7.65 5.37 3.99
C GLY A 310 7.23 6.21 5.20
N ALA A 311 6.24 5.75 5.97
CA ALA A 311 5.76 6.43 7.17
C ALA A 311 6.73 6.30 8.35
N TYR A 312 7.67 5.37 8.28
CA TYR A 312 8.71 5.12 9.28
C TYR A 312 10.05 5.77 8.90
N CYS A 313 10.23 6.18 7.64
CA CYS A 313 11.43 6.89 7.21
C CYS A 313 11.40 8.35 7.66
N GLN A 314 12.50 8.83 8.26
CA GLN A 314 12.61 10.21 8.73
C GLN A 314 13.84 10.91 8.10
N PRO A 315 13.67 12.14 7.55
CA PRO A 315 12.41 12.86 7.38
C PRO A 315 11.58 12.29 6.21
N VAL A 316 10.25 12.36 6.30
CA VAL A 316 9.33 11.90 5.23
C VAL A 316 9.51 12.67 3.91
N SER A 317 9.95 13.93 3.99
CA SER A 317 10.29 14.71 2.80
C SER A 317 11.39 14.05 1.96
N GLU A 318 12.24 13.21 2.56
CA GLU A 318 13.21 12.40 1.83
C GLU A 318 12.53 11.33 0.96
N VAL A 319 11.44 10.71 1.43
CA VAL A 319 10.67 9.72 0.63
C VAL A 319 10.17 10.36 -0.66
N ILE A 320 9.61 11.57 -0.56
CA ILE A 320 9.15 12.33 -1.72
C ILE A 320 10.33 12.67 -2.65
N ALA A 321 11.47 13.07 -2.09
CA ALA A 321 12.68 13.33 -2.87
C ALA A 321 13.20 12.08 -3.60
N ARG A 322 13.08 10.88 -3.01
CA ARG A 322 13.45 9.61 -3.66
C ARG A 322 12.50 9.24 -4.78
N TRP A 323 11.20 9.41 -4.58
CA TRP A 323 10.23 9.23 -5.66
C TRP A 323 10.45 10.18 -6.83
N ARG A 324 10.79 11.44 -6.55
CA ARG A 324 11.22 12.37 -7.58
C ARG A 324 12.47 11.89 -8.31
N ALA A 325 13.51 11.46 -7.58
CA ALA A 325 14.74 10.97 -8.20
C ALA A 325 14.48 9.74 -9.11
N ILE A 326 13.57 8.85 -8.71
CA ILE A 326 13.13 7.72 -9.54
C ILE A 326 12.42 8.23 -10.80
N ALA A 327 11.48 9.19 -10.68
CA ALA A 327 10.80 9.79 -11.83
C ALA A 327 11.80 10.47 -12.79
N ASP A 328 12.74 11.24 -12.26
CA ASP A 328 13.75 11.98 -13.02
C ASP A 328 14.74 11.03 -13.73
N SER A 329 14.98 9.82 -13.19
CA SER A 329 15.89 8.84 -13.78
C SER A 329 15.36 8.16 -15.04
N GLU A 330 14.06 8.26 -15.30
CA GLU A 330 13.39 7.54 -16.35
C GLU A 330 13.27 8.43 -17.60
N TYR A 331 14.25 8.28 -18.50
CA TYR A 331 14.48 9.10 -19.70
C TYR A 331 13.30 9.27 -20.67
N ALA A 332 12.23 8.50 -20.52
CA ALA A 332 11.01 8.72 -21.27
C ALA A 332 10.34 9.97 -20.71
N ALA A 333 10.61 11.10 -21.36
CA ALA A 333 10.00 12.39 -21.07
C ALA A 333 8.54 12.15 -20.67
N ILE A 334 8.26 12.48 -19.41
CA ILE A 334 6.90 12.60 -18.92
C ILE A 334 6.29 13.72 -19.75
N LEU A 335 5.78 13.39 -20.93
CA LEU A 335 4.86 14.24 -21.65
C LEU A 335 3.53 14.09 -20.90
N ILE A 336 3.46 14.68 -19.71
CA ILE A 336 2.20 15.15 -19.15
C ILE A 336 1.78 16.29 -20.06
N GLN A 337 1.28 15.95 -21.24
CA GLN A 337 0.33 16.81 -21.90
C GLN A 337 -0.93 16.70 -21.06
N VAL A 338 -1.09 17.61 -20.10
CA VAL A 338 -2.42 17.98 -19.66
C VAL A 338 -3.08 18.57 -20.89
N THR A 339 -3.68 17.71 -21.71
CA THR A 339 -4.51 18.12 -22.84
C THR A 339 -5.68 18.95 -22.29
N GLU A 340 -6.41 19.66 -23.16
CA GLU A 340 -7.65 20.33 -22.74
C GLU A 340 -8.64 19.36 -22.07
N ASP A 341 -8.48 18.04 -22.32
CA ASP A 341 -9.24 16.93 -21.73
C ASP A 341 -8.64 16.33 -20.43
N ARG A 342 -7.53 16.86 -19.91
CA ARG A 342 -6.89 16.46 -18.63
C ARG A 342 -6.44 14.99 -18.50
N ALA A 343 -6.29 14.25 -19.60
CA ALA A 343 -5.81 12.86 -19.55
C ALA A 343 -4.28 12.81 -19.34
N LEU A 344 -3.83 11.99 -18.37
CA LEU A 344 -2.42 11.85 -18.00
C LEU A 344 -1.84 10.62 -18.71
N GLN A 345 -1.22 10.81 -19.87
CA GLN A 345 -0.69 9.68 -20.65
C GLN A 345 0.66 9.22 -20.09
N LEU A 346 0.63 8.16 -19.28
CA LEU A 346 1.82 7.56 -18.70
C LEU A 346 2.32 6.41 -19.58
N ASN A 347 3.27 6.71 -20.45
CA ASN A 347 3.87 5.72 -21.35
C ASN A 347 4.91 4.82 -20.67
N ASN A 348 5.37 5.18 -19.46
CA ASN A 348 6.31 4.38 -18.69
C ASN A 348 5.59 3.66 -17.53
N PRO A 349 5.61 2.31 -17.48
CA PRO A 349 5.06 1.53 -16.38
C PRO A 349 5.58 1.92 -14.98
N ILE A 350 6.80 2.46 -14.87
CA ILE A 350 7.32 2.93 -13.58
C ILE A 350 6.57 4.15 -13.05
N HIS A 351 6.11 5.06 -13.92
CA HIS A 351 5.35 6.24 -13.49
C HIS A 351 3.95 5.85 -13.03
N MET A 352 3.33 4.87 -13.70
CA MET A 352 2.09 4.24 -13.21
C MET A 352 2.27 3.62 -11.83
N SER A 353 3.35 2.85 -11.67
CA SER A 353 3.71 2.21 -10.39
C SER A 353 4.00 3.26 -9.30
N LEU A 354 4.63 4.37 -9.67
CA LEU A 354 4.96 5.48 -8.77
C LEU A 354 3.70 6.18 -8.30
N MET A 355 2.78 6.50 -9.21
CA MET A 355 1.50 7.10 -8.83
C MET A 355 0.68 6.18 -7.94
N ASP A 356 0.58 4.89 -8.27
CA ASP A 356 -0.09 3.91 -7.40
C ASP A 356 0.59 3.85 -6.02
N ALA A 357 1.92 3.84 -5.96
CA ALA A 357 2.66 3.81 -4.70
C ALA A 357 2.40 5.07 -3.85
N MET A 358 2.46 6.26 -4.45
CA MET A 358 2.21 7.54 -3.79
C MET A 358 0.79 7.63 -3.25
N VAL A 359 -0.21 7.28 -4.07
CA VAL A 359 -1.62 7.28 -3.67
C VAL A 359 -1.85 6.30 -2.51
N ARG A 360 -1.34 5.07 -2.61
CA ARG A 360 -1.46 4.07 -1.53
C ARG A 360 -0.81 4.55 -0.24
N PHE A 361 0.37 5.15 -0.33
CA PHE A 361 1.05 5.75 0.82
C PHE A 361 0.24 6.90 1.44
N PHE A 362 -0.28 7.82 0.63
CA PHE A 362 -1.12 8.93 1.10
C PHE A 362 -2.39 8.43 1.80
N VAL A 363 -3.07 7.43 1.23
CA VAL A 363 -4.22 6.77 1.87
C VAL A 363 -3.81 6.16 3.20
N SER A 364 -2.67 5.45 3.26
CA SER A 364 -2.18 4.86 4.52
C SER A 364 -1.89 5.92 5.58
N VAL A 365 -1.24 7.03 5.20
CA VAL A 365 -0.97 8.15 6.12
C VAL A 365 -2.28 8.78 6.59
N ALA A 366 -3.23 8.98 5.69
CA ALA A 366 -4.52 9.57 5.99
C ALA A 366 -5.39 8.73 6.95
N GLN A 367 -5.12 7.42 7.09
CA GLN A 367 -5.78 6.53 8.05
C GLN A 367 -5.13 6.53 9.44
N LEU A 368 -3.96 7.16 9.62
CA LEU A 368 -3.27 7.19 10.91
C LEU A 368 -3.97 8.11 11.94
N PRO A 369 -3.70 7.94 13.25
CA PRO A 369 -4.12 8.89 14.27
C PRO A 369 -3.64 10.31 13.97
N GLU A 370 -4.43 11.31 14.36
CA GLU A 370 -4.25 12.72 13.99
C GLU A 370 -2.84 13.25 14.29
N GLU A 371 -2.28 12.94 15.46
CA GLU A 371 -0.95 13.34 15.89
C GLU A 371 0.15 12.89 14.90
N LYS A 372 0.16 11.59 14.55
CA LYS A 372 1.12 11.03 13.59
C LYS A 372 0.84 11.53 12.17
N LYS A 373 -0.44 11.60 11.79
CA LYS A 373 -0.89 12.07 10.48
C LYS A 373 -0.38 13.48 10.16
N ARG A 374 -0.47 14.40 11.13
CA ARG A 374 -0.05 15.80 11.00
C ARG A 374 1.43 15.94 10.68
N SER A 375 2.29 15.29 11.47
CA SER A 375 3.74 15.32 11.25
C SER A 375 4.14 14.73 9.89
N LEU A 376 3.57 13.58 9.51
CA LEU A 376 3.85 12.93 8.23
C LEU A 376 3.38 13.78 7.03
N LEU A 377 2.16 14.34 7.09
CA LEU A 377 1.64 15.20 6.03
C LEU A 377 2.42 16.51 5.90
N ALA A 378 2.93 17.08 7.00
CA ALA A 378 3.83 18.22 6.95
C ALA A 378 5.10 17.90 6.15
N GLY A 379 5.72 16.73 6.41
CA GLY A 379 6.88 16.26 5.65
C GLY A 379 6.58 15.95 4.18
N ILE A 380 5.40 15.38 3.89
CA ILE A 380 4.94 15.15 2.51
C ILE A 380 4.79 16.48 1.76
N LEU A 381 4.13 17.47 2.37
CA LEU A 381 3.94 18.80 1.79
C LEU A 381 5.28 19.51 1.57
N GLU A 382 6.21 19.41 2.51
CA GLU A 382 7.56 19.94 2.36
C GLU A 382 8.28 19.34 1.13
N GLY A 383 8.21 18.01 0.98
CA GLY A 383 8.80 17.29 -0.14
C GLY A 383 8.15 17.64 -1.49
N LEU A 384 6.81 17.69 -1.55
CA LEU A 384 6.07 18.05 -2.76
C LEU A 384 6.31 19.51 -3.15
N LYS A 385 6.39 20.42 -2.17
CA LYS A 385 6.74 21.83 -2.39
C LYS A 385 8.12 21.97 -3.03
N LYS A 386 9.13 21.24 -2.52
CA LYS A 386 10.48 21.21 -3.12
C LYS A 386 10.44 20.66 -4.55
N TRP A 387 9.68 19.58 -4.79
CA TRP A 387 9.52 19.01 -6.13
C TRP A 387 8.94 20.04 -7.11
N VAL A 388 7.82 20.68 -6.77
CA VAL A 388 7.16 21.66 -7.64
C VAL A 388 8.01 22.92 -7.84
N ALA A 389 8.72 23.39 -6.80
CA ALA A 389 9.54 24.60 -6.87
C ALA A 389 10.78 24.46 -7.77
N ASP A 390 11.42 23.28 -7.78
CA ASP A 390 12.66 23.04 -8.54
C ASP A 390 12.43 22.74 -10.03
N ALA A 391 11.17 22.63 -10.46
CA ALA A 391 10.83 22.09 -11.75
C ALA A 391 11.18 23.03 -12.92
N LYS A 392 12.38 22.84 -13.48
CA LYS A 392 12.75 23.37 -14.81
C LYS A 392 12.02 22.66 -15.97
N ALA A 393 11.33 21.54 -15.74
CA ALA A 393 10.55 20.84 -16.76
C ALA A 393 9.39 19.94 -16.26
N ASP A 394 9.41 19.46 -15.00
CA ASP A 394 8.45 18.42 -14.55
C ASP A 394 7.79 18.71 -13.18
N ALA A 395 7.09 19.84 -13.11
CA ALA A 395 6.23 20.15 -11.96
C ALA A 395 4.97 19.29 -11.96
N GLY A 396 4.65 18.66 -13.09
CA GLY A 396 3.36 18.05 -13.37
C GLY A 396 3.02 16.94 -12.39
N LEU A 397 3.94 16.00 -12.17
CA LEU A 397 3.68 14.88 -11.26
C LEU A 397 3.58 15.32 -9.80
N GLY A 398 4.48 16.19 -9.34
CA GLY A 398 4.42 16.73 -7.97
C GLY A 398 3.14 17.51 -7.69
N LEU A 399 2.69 18.33 -8.66
CA LEU A 399 1.43 19.06 -8.58
C LEU A 399 0.22 18.12 -8.60
N PHE A 400 0.22 17.14 -9.51
CA PHE A 400 -0.83 16.14 -9.60
C PHE A 400 -0.97 15.36 -8.28
N MET A 401 0.15 15.02 -7.64
CA MET A 401 0.16 14.34 -6.34
C MET A 401 -0.33 15.21 -5.20
N PHE A 402 0.02 16.50 -5.18
CA PHE A 402 -0.54 17.46 -4.23
C PHE A 402 -2.06 17.61 -4.36
N THR A 403 -2.56 17.79 -5.59
CA THR A 403 -4.00 17.94 -5.82
C THR A 403 -4.77 16.65 -5.53
N THR A 404 -4.19 15.48 -5.84
CA THR A 404 -4.75 14.17 -5.48
C THR A 404 -4.87 14.03 -3.96
N LEU A 405 -3.79 14.35 -3.23
CA LEU A 405 -3.79 14.35 -1.76
C LEU A 405 -4.81 15.36 -1.19
N GLY A 406 -4.94 16.53 -1.82
CA GLY A 406 -5.90 17.55 -1.41
C GLY A 406 -7.37 17.16 -1.62
N ARG A 407 -7.66 16.27 -2.57
CA ARG A 407 -9.01 15.75 -2.82
C ARG A 407 -9.31 14.44 -2.09
N LEU A 408 -8.31 13.83 -1.46
CA LEU A 408 -8.47 12.58 -0.74
C LEU A 408 -9.39 12.79 0.47
N ILE A 409 -10.39 11.93 0.62
CA ILE A 409 -11.30 11.88 1.78
C ILE A 409 -11.14 10.52 2.44
N VAL A 410 -10.91 10.50 3.76
CA VAL A 410 -10.75 9.27 4.56
C VAL A 410 -11.61 9.37 5.81
N GLY A 411 -12.41 8.33 6.06
CA GLY A 411 -13.25 8.20 7.25
C GLY A 411 -14.61 8.87 7.09
N GLY A 412 -15.66 8.06 7.04
CA GLY A 412 -17.07 8.43 6.98
C GLY A 412 -17.91 7.17 6.73
N ASP A 413 -18.82 6.85 7.65
CA ASP A 413 -19.79 5.75 7.44
C ASP A 413 -20.79 6.11 6.32
N SER A 414 -20.91 7.41 6.03
CA SER A 414 -21.58 7.99 4.86
C SER A 414 -20.52 8.53 3.88
N GLU A 415 -20.67 8.20 2.59
CA GLU A 415 -19.76 8.64 1.51
C GLU A 415 -19.72 10.17 1.31
N SER A 416 -20.58 10.94 1.96
CA SER A 416 -20.72 12.40 1.78
C SER A 416 -20.12 13.29 2.87
N ASP A 417 -19.76 12.75 4.04
CA ASP A 417 -19.57 13.62 5.22
C ASP A 417 -18.10 13.81 5.63
N GLY A 418 -17.18 13.06 5.03
CA GLY A 418 -15.75 13.18 5.32
C GLY A 418 -15.14 14.45 4.70
N ALA A 419 -14.44 15.24 5.52
CA ALA A 419 -13.69 16.39 5.01
C ALA A 419 -12.45 15.96 4.21
N PRO A 420 -11.97 16.78 3.25
CA PRO A 420 -10.69 16.52 2.58
C PRO A 420 -9.55 16.41 3.60
N VAL A 421 -8.67 15.41 3.45
CA VAL A 421 -7.64 15.05 4.44
C VAL A 421 -6.73 16.22 4.80
N LEU A 422 -6.37 17.06 3.82
CA LEU A 422 -5.54 18.24 4.11
C LEU A 422 -6.31 19.32 4.89
N LEU A 423 -7.63 19.44 4.69
CA LEU A 423 -8.46 20.40 5.41
C LEU A 423 -8.84 19.89 6.82
N GLN A 424 -8.95 18.57 7.01
CA GLN A 424 -9.22 17.94 8.32
C GLN A 424 -8.22 18.37 9.40
N LEU A 425 -6.96 18.59 9.02
CA LEU A 425 -5.88 18.90 9.95
C LEU A 425 -5.63 20.39 10.18
N VAL A 426 -6.29 21.26 9.41
CA VAL A 426 -6.33 22.68 9.73
C VAL A 426 -7.27 22.82 10.91
N SER A 427 -6.79 23.30 12.06
CA SER A 427 -7.64 23.61 13.20
C SER A 427 -7.69 25.12 13.45
N ASP A 428 -8.68 25.54 14.23
CA ASP A 428 -8.90 26.94 14.62
C ASP A 428 -7.91 27.41 15.71
N GLY A 429 -7.07 26.51 16.25
CA GLY A 429 -6.15 26.77 17.36
C GLY A 429 -4.68 26.92 16.92
N PRO A 430 -3.84 27.63 17.70
CA PRO A 430 -2.39 27.67 17.48
C PRO A 430 -1.70 26.66 18.40
N THR A 431 -1.78 25.36 18.13
CA THR A 431 -0.82 24.44 18.76
C THR A 431 0.51 24.51 18.01
N GLU A 432 1.64 24.37 18.72
CA GLU A 432 2.97 24.50 18.09
C GLU A 432 3.18 23.50 16.94
N ASP A 433 2.66 22.28 17.08
CA ASP A 433 2.72 21.23 16.06
C ASP A 433 1.87 21.54 14.81
N GLU A 434 0.82 22.35 14.95
CA GLU A 434 -0.03 22.79 13.85
C GLU A 434 0.61 23.87 13.00
N VAL A 435 1.40 24.75 13.62
CA VAL A 435 2.09 25.83 12.90
C VAL A 435 2.99 25.25 11.81
N GLY A 436 3.68 24.14 12.10
CA GLY A 436 4.50 23.43 11.11
C GLY A 436 3.68 22.95 9.91
N TYR A 437 2.59 22.23 10.15
CA TYR A 437 1.72 21.70 9.10
C TYR A 437 1.08 22.80 8.24
N ARG A 438 0.43 23.78 8.88
CA ARG A 438 -0.28 24.85 8.15
C ARG A 438 0.70 25.71 7.34
N SER A 439 1.88 26.01 7.89
CA SER A 439 2.95 26.71 7.17
C SER A 439 3.40 25.94 5.92
N GLN A 440 3.53 24.61 5.98
CA GLN A 440 3.86 23.82 4.79
C GLN A 440 2.73 23.80 3.76
N LEU A 441 1.47 23.71 4.19
CA LEU A 441 0.31 23.74 3.30
C LEU A 441 0.17 25.11 2.61
N ALA A 442 0.26 26.20 3.38
CA ALA A 442 0.25 27.56 2.86
C ALA A 442 1.40 27.79 1.88
N GLY A 443 2.61 27.37 2.25
CA GLY A 443 3.79 27.44 1.37
C GLY A 443 3.65 26.60 0.09
N MET A 444 2.87 25.51 0.11
CA MET A 444 2.59 24.74 -1.09
C MET A 444 1.65 25.50 -2.05
N PHE A 445 0.56 26.07 -1.53
CA PHE A 445 -0.33 26.93 -2.32
C PHE A 445 0.39 28.16 -2.86
N GLU A 446 1.27 28.76 -2.06
CA GLU A 446 2.14 29.88 -2.45
C GLU A 446 2.93 29.53 -3.73
N VAL A 447 3.68 28.41 -3.71
CA VAL A 447 4.48 27.94 -4.85
C VAL A 447 3.60 27.65 -6.07
N VAL A 448 2.48 26.95 -5.88
CA VAL A 448 1.59 26.55 -6.99
C VAL A 448 0.84 27.74 -7.59
N MET A 449 0.51 28.77 -6.81
CA MET A 449 -0.19 29.97 -7.30
C MET A 449 0.76 31.03 -7.89
N ARG A 450 2.07 30.93 -7.63
CA ARG A 450 3.08 31.80 -8.27
C ARG A 450 3.21 31.52 -9.77
N ASN A 451 3.10 30.26 -10.18
CA ASN A 451 3.26 29.83 -11.57
C ASN A 451 1.92 29.83 -12.32
N GLY A 452 1.88 30.52 -13.46
CA GLY A 452 0.66 30.66 -14.28
C GLY A 452 0.14 29.35 -14.87
N ILE A 453 0.98 28.32 -15.00
CA ILE A 453 0.56 26.98 -15.46
C ILE A 453 -0.18 26.25 -14.34
N THR A 454 0.32 26.35 -13.12
CA THR A 454 -0.14 25.54 -11.98
C THR A 454 -1.21 26.22 -11.15
N ILE A 455 -1.41 27.54 -11.31
CA ILE A 455 -2.42 28.32 -10.59
C ILE A 455 -3.85 27.80 -10.81
N THR A 456 -4.16 27.28 -12.01
CA THR A 456 -5.48 26.74 -12.33
C THR A 456 -5.82 25.56 -11.43
N GLU A 457 -4.88 24.66 -11.19
CA GLU A 457 -5.07 23.47 -10.35
C GLU A 457 -5.23 23.84 -8.87
N ALA A 458 -4.43 24.78 -8.36
CA ALA A 458 -4.61 25.31 -7.00
C ALA A 458 -5.97 26.00 -6.83
N ARG A 459 -6.39 26.80 -7.82
CA ARG A 459 -7.69 27.47 -7.81
C ARG A 459 -8.82 26.45 -7.76
N GLU A 460 -8.78 25.43 -8.61
CA GLU A 460 -9.80 24.38 -8.64
C GLU A 460 -9.88 23.63 -7.32
N LEU A 461 -8.75 23.24 -6.75
CA LEU A 461 -8.71 22.60 -5.44
C LEU A 461 -9.34 23.48 -4.34
N LEU A 462 -9.02 24.78 -4.31
CA LEU A 462 -9.65 25.71 -3.35
C LEU A 462 -11.15 25.85 -3.59
N CYS A 463 -11.60 25.92 -4.85
CA CYS A 463 -13.02 25.99 -5.18
C CYS A 463 -13.77 24.71 -4.81
N ASP A 464 -13.14 23.54 -4.97
CA ASP A 464 -13.66 22.24 -4.54
C ASP A 464 -13.87 22.24 -3.02
N TRP A 465 -12.86 22.63 -2.25
CA TRP A 465 -12.94 22.73 -0.80
C TRP A 465 -14.03 23.72 -0.33
N LEU A 466 -14.09 24.91 -0.93
CA LEU A 466 -15.13 25.90 -0.60
C LEU A 466 -16.54 25.42 -0.97
N GLY A 467 -16.66 24.67 -2.07
CA GLY A 467 -17.94 24.04 -2.45
C GLY A 467 -18.38 22.99 -1.43
N TRP A 468 -17.44 22.19 -0.96
CA TRP A 468 -17.68 21.22 0.09
C TRP A 468 -18.11 21.91 1.41
N VAL A 469 -17.40 22.95 1.87
CA VAL A 469 -17.76 23.69 3.11
C VAL A 469 -19.14 24.36 3.02
N ASP A 470 -19.48 24.94 1.87
CA ASP A 470 -20.79 25.59 1.63
C ASP A 470 -21.94 24.55 1.62
N GLY A 471 -21.65 23.30 1.27
CA GLY A 471 -22.61 22.19 1.30
C GLY A 471 -22.87 21.59 2.68
N LEU A 472 -22.04 21.87 3.69
CA LEU A 472 -22.22 21.35 5.05
C LEU A 472 -23.36 22.08 5.75
N GLN A 473 -24.37 21.34 6.22
CA GLN A 473 -25.49 21.94 6.97
C GLN A 473 -25.14 22.20 8.45
N ASP A 474 -24.50 21.24 9.12
CA ASP A 474 -24.34 21.28 10.59
C ASP A 474 -22.94 21.69 11.09
N ASN A 475 -21.93 21.72 10.21
CA ASN A 475 -20.52 21.99 10.57
C ASN A 475 -19.83 23.09 9.73
N SER A 476 -20.60 23.86 8.95
CA SER A 476 -20.03 24.86 8.03
C SER A 476 -19.16 25.89 8.74
N SER A 477 -19.51 26.31 9.97
CA SER A 477 -18.80 27.37 10.69
C SER A 477 -17.37 27.02 11.09
N SER A 478 -17.10 25.79 11.57
CA SER A 478 -15.74 25.38 11.91
C SER A 478 -14.88 25.24 10.66
N TYR A 479 -15.38 24.62 9.59
CA TYR A 479 -14.61 24.50 8.36
C TYR A 479 -14.44 25.82 7.60
N GLU A 480 -15.39 26.74 7.71
CA GLU A 480 -15.23 28.12 7.23
C GLU A 480 -14.11 28.84 7.98
N SER A 481 -14.05 28.70 9.31
CA SER A 481 -12.96 29.27 10.11
C SER A 481 -11.59 28.71 9.70
N ARG A 482 -11.48 27.38 9.52
CA ARG A 482 -10.28 26.72 9.01
C ARG A 482 -9.88 27.22 7.61
N MET A 483 -10.85 27.38 6.72
CA MET A 483 -10.61 27.94 5.38
C MET A 483 -10.13 29.38 5.45
N ARG A 484 -10.69 30.21 6.34
CA ARG A 484 -10.21 31.58 6.58
C ARG A 484 -8.75 31.58 7.03
N THR A 485 -8.43 30.79 8.06
CA THR A 485 -7.06 30.66 8.57
C THR A 485 -6.08 30.23 7.48
N LEU A 486 -6.44 29.23 6.67
CA LEU A 486 -5.59 28.80 5.56
C LEU A 486 -5.33 29.94 4.57
N VAL A 487 -6.38 30.68 4.17
CA VAL A 487 -6.24 31.78 3.21
C VAL A 487 -5.37 32.90 3.76
N GLU A 488 -5.52 33.25 5.05
CA GLU A 488 -4.64 34.20 5.74
C GLU A 488 -3.18 33.74 5.74
N GLU A 489 -2.92 32.46 6.02
CA GLU A 489 -1.56 31.92 5.99
C GLU A 489 -0.96 31.88 4.58
N ILE A 490 -1.76 31.59 3.54
CA ILE A 490 -1.28 31.68 2.14
C ILE A 490 -0.88 33.12 1.80
N ILE A 491 -1.63 34.12 2.27
CA ILE A 491 -1.27 35.53 2.09
C ILE A 491 0.01 35.86 2.84
N ALA A 492 0.13 35.39 4.09
CA ALA A 492 1.32 35.63 4.92
C ALA A 492 2.59 34.96 4.36
N ALA A 493 2.45 33.80 3.69
CA ALA A 493 3.56 33.12 3.03
C ALA A 493 4.09 33.85 1.79
N ASP A 494 3.28 34.71 1.15
CA ASP A 494 3.72 35.46 -0.02
C ASP A 494 4.53 36.71 0.32
N THR A 495 5.84 36.57 0.20
CA THR A 495 6.79 37.68 0.33
C THR A 495 6.65 38.77 -0.75
N SER A 496 5.92 38.53 -1.84
CA SER A 496 5.78 39.49 -2.95
C SER A 496 4.59 40.44 -2.83
N GLY A 497 3.65 40.18 -1.91
CA GLY A 497 2.41 40.95 -1.73
C GLY A 497 1.39 40.82 -2.88
N ARG A 498 1.63 39.95 -3.87
CA ARG A 498 0.75 39.76 -5.04
C ARG A 498 -0.34 38.71 -4.79
N MET A 499 -0.16 37.85 -3.79
CA MET A 499 -1.03 36.71 -3.55
C MET A 499 -2.43 37.13 -3.12
N ARG A 500 -2.59 38.21 -2.33
CA ARG A 500 -3.90 38.72 -1.93
C ARG A 500 -4.80 39.03 -3.13
N GLY A 501 -4.22 39.65 -4.18
CA GLY A 501 -4.94 39.95 -5.43
C GLY A 501 -5.30 38.68 -6.21
N LYS A 502 -4.35 37.74 -6.33
CA LYS A 502 -4.58 36.45 -7.00
C LYS A 502 -5.64 35.60 -6.31
N LEU A 503 -5.57 35.47 -4.98
CA LEU A 503 -6.55 34.76 -4.16
C LEU A 503 -7.91 35.42 -4.27
N SER A 504 -8.00 36.74 -4.18
CA SER A 504 -9.27 37.46 -4.32
C SER A 504 -9.94 37.18 -5.68
N LEU A 505 -9.15 37.14 -6.76
CA LEU A 505 -9.66 36.76 -8.09
C LEU A 505 -10.09 35.28 -8.12
N CYS A 506 -9.25 34.37 -7.62
CA CYS A 506 -9.56 32.94 -7.56
C CYS A 506 -10.84 32.65 -6.78
N LEU A 507 -11.02 33.29 -5.62
CA LEU A 507 -12.21 33.12 -4.77
C LEU A 507 -13.48 33.63 -5.46
N ARG A 508 -13.40 34.77 -6.18
CA ARG A 508 -14.53 35.29 -6.98
C ARG A 508 -14.91 34.33 -8.11
N ASP A 509 -13.93 33.67 -8.73
CA ASP A 509 -14.16 32.68 -9.78
C ASP A 509 -14.84 31.41 -9.26
N CYS A 510 -14.75 31.10 -7.95
CA CYS A 510 -15.42 29.94 -7.34
C CYS A 510 -16.96 30.05 -7.27
N GLY A 511 -17.54 31.17 -7.74
CA GLY A 511 -18.99 31.39 -7.84
C GLY A 511 -19.61 32.09 -6.63
N ARG A 512 -20.94 32.26 -6.65
CA ARG A 512 -21.72 32.95 -5.59
C ARG A 512 -22.00 32.04 -4.37
N LYS A 513 -20.95 31.46 -3.79
CA LYS A 513 -21.05 30.68 -2.54
C LYS A 513 -21.09 31.65 -1.35
N GLN A 514 -21.87 31.33 -0.31
CA GLN A 514 -22.00 32.24 0.84
C GLN A 514 -20.69 32.34 1.61
N VAL A 515 -20.01 31.21 1.78
CA VAL A 515 -18.69 31.11 2.45
C VAL A 515 -17.64 32.00 1.76
N VAL A 516 -17.64 32.04 0.42
CA VAL A 516 -16.74 32.90 -0.37
C VAL A 516 -16.96 34.38 -0.04
N GLY A 517 -18.22 34.82 0.04
CA GLY A 517 -18.56 36.20 0.37
C GLY A 517 -18.07 36.61 1.77
N ARG A 518 -18.18 35.71 2.75
CA ARG A 518 -17.70 35.94 4.12
C ARG A 518 -16.18 35.97 4.22
N ILE A 519 -15.48 35.03 3.57
CA ILE A 519 -14.01 35.06 3.52
C ILE A 519 -13.51 36.33 2.82
N LEU A 520 -14.14 36.74 1.71
CA LEU A 520 -13.76 37.95 0.97
C LEU A 520 -14.05 39.26 1.70
N SER A 521 -15.01 39.31 2.63
CA SER A 521 -15.27 40.53 3.41
C SER A 521 -14.21 40.79 4.48
N ASP A 522 -13.53 39.74 4.92
CA ASP A 522 -12.49 39.79 5.94
C ASP A 522 -11.09 40.01 5.34
N LEU A 523 -10.93 39.64 4.05
CA LEU A 523 -9.72 39.83 3.24
C LEU A 523 -9.56 41.22 2.68
#